data_AF-A0AAV7AII7-F1
#
_entry.id   AF-A0AAV7AII7-F1
#
_cell.length_a   1.000
_cell.length_b   1.000
_cell.length_c   1.000
_cell.angle_alpha   90.00
_cell.angle_beta   90.00
_cell.angle_gamma   90.00
#
_symmetry.space_group_name_H-M   'P 1'
#
loop_
_entity.id
_entity.type
_entity.pdbx_description
1 polymer ?
#
loop_
_entity_poly.entity_id
_entity_poly.type
_entity_poly.pdbx_seq_one_letter_code
_entity_poly.pdbx_strand_id
1 'polypeptide(L)'
;MLGILFFATLIPSISTQETDETITYTQCTDGYEWDPIRQQCKDIDECGIMQEPCKGGMKCVNHYGGYLCLPRTAQILLNNGQEDTVISQNGGSQQSTGQNVYVERTNSAPDPARNLPSTVQLMQCASGYELNAQNMCQDIDECLTGTHNCRPDQVCTNMRGSFSCLCPRGYQKRGEQCIDIDECSVSSFCHHRCVNTLGSYYCQCNPGFQLASNNYTCVDLDECSTSSPCAQECYNMIGSYICQCSPGYELSRDRVNCEVLSYRHR
;
A
#
# COMPACT_ATOMS: atom_id res chain seq x y z
N MET A 1 -71.45 -18.82 0.75
CA MET A 1 -70.62 -17.82 1.46
C MET A 1 -69.20 -18.38 1.46
N LEU A 2 -68.32 -17.89 0.57
CA LEU A 2 -67.41 -16.76 0.82
C LEU A 2 -66.49 -17.06 2.01
N GLY A 3 -65.16 -17.14 1.92
CA GLY A 3 -64.21 -16.96 0.83
C GLY A 3 -62.82 -17.24 1.42
N ILE A 4 -61.97 -17.98 0.70
CA ILE A 4 -60.57 -18.20 1.10
C ILE A 4 -59.74 -17.11 0.42
N LEU A 5 -59.28 -16.16 1.21
CA LEU A 5 -58.42 -15.05 0.80
C LEU A 5 -57.06 -15.57 0.35
N PHE A 6 -56.75 -15.38 -0.93
CA PHE A 6 -55.38 -15.19 -1.41
C PHE A 6 -54.95 -13.77 -1.03
N PHE A 7 -53.82 -13.58 -0.35
CA PHE A 7 -52.90 -12.48 -0.61
C PHE A 7 -51.50 -12.78 -0.07
N ALA A 8 -50.55 -12.80 -1.01
CA ALA A 8 -49.17 -12.35 -0.95
C ALA A 8 -48.26 -12.77 0.23
N THR A 9 -47.33 -13.65 -0.12
CA THR A 9 -45.96 -13.81 0.39
C THR A 9 -45.39 -12.60 1.16
N LEU A 10 -45.14 -12.78 2.46
CA LEU A 10 -44.17 -12.02 3.23
C LEU A 10 -42.82 -12.74 3.17
N ILE A 11 -42.03 -12.43 2.14
CA ILE A 11 -40.58 -12.58 2.17
C ILE A 11 -40.06 -11.14 2.19
N PRO A 12 -39.42 -10.66 3.27
CA PRO A 12 -38.77 -9.37 3.21
C PRO A 12 -37.66 -9.46 2.16
N SER A 13 -37.85 -8.71 1.09
CA SER A 13 -36.88 -8.49 0.03
C SER A 13 -35.54 -8.10 0.64
N ILE A 14 -34.52 -8.89 0.31
CA ILE A 14 -33.11 -8.58 0.53
C ILE A 14 -32.85 -7.22 -0.12
N SER A 15 -32.77 -6.18 0.70
CA SER A 15 -32.15 -4.91 0.36
C SER A 15 -30.74 -4.95 0.93
N THR A 16 -29.87 -5.74 0.32
CA THR A 16 -28.42 -5.50 0.46
C THR A 16 -28.18 -4.14 -0.16
N GLN A 17 -27.88 -3.16 0.70
CA GLN A 17 -27.28 -1.92 0.30
C GLN A 17 -26.03 -2.27 -0.52
N GLU A 18 -26.06 -1.95 -1.81
CA GLU A 18 -24.84 -1.78 -2.59
C GLU A 18 -24.16 -0.53 -2.03
N THR A 19 -23.38 -0.71 -0.98
CA THR A 19 -22.28 0.20 -0.68
C THR A 19 -21.20 -0.08 -1.71
N ASP A 20 -21.16 0.79 -2.72
CA ASP A 20 -20.04 1.01 -3.62
C ASP A 20 -18.80 1.40 -2.79
N GLU A 21 -18.16 0.40 -2.19
CA GLU A 21 -16.85 0.49 -1.58
C GLU A 21 -15.90 -0.41 -2.38
N THR A 22 -15.31 0.19 -3.41
CA THR A 22 -14.04 -0.21 -4.04
C THR A 22 -13.96 -1.67 -4.47
N ILE A 23 -14.45 -1.95 -5.68
CA ILE A 23 -13.97 -3.08 -6.47
C ILE A 23 -12.50 -2.79 -6.84
N THR A 24 -11.56 -3.09 -5.95
CA THR A 24 -10.18 -3.37 -6.37
C THR A 24 -10.17 -4.76 -6.95
N TYR A 25 -10.29 -4.85 -8.27
CA TYR A 25 -9.93 -6.06 -8.98
C TYR A 25 -8.41 -6.23 -8.78
N THR A 26 -8.01 -7.00 -7.77
CA THR A 26 -6.61 -7.39 -7.60
C THR A 26 -6.30 -8.39 -8.72
N GLN A 27 -5.89 -7.85 -9.87
CA GLN A 27 -5.46 -8.66 -11.01
C GLN A 27 -4.09 -9.26 -10.64
N CYS A 28 -4.11 -10.46 -10.05
CA CYS A 28 -2.93 -11.31 -10.06
C CYS A 28 -2.57 -11.62 -11.51
N THR A 29 -1.29 -11.71 -11.81
CA THR A 29 -0.83 -12.07 -13.16
C THR A 29 -1.08 -13.54 -13.47
N ASP A 30 -1.01 -13.88 -14.76
CA ASP A 30 -1.16 -15.26 -15.22
C ASP A 30 -0.23 -16.20 -14.43
N GLY A 31 -0.77 -17.29 -13.89
CA GLY A 31 -0.04 -18.21 -12.98
C GLY A 31 -0.28 -17.95 -11.49
N TYR A 32 -1.03 -16.90 -11.13
CA TYR A 32 -1.38 -16.59 -9.73
C TYR A 32 -2.88 -16.36 -9.56
N GLU A 33 -3.42 -16.81 -8.42
CA GLU A 33 -4.80 -16.53 -8.02
C GLU A 33 -4.85 -15.72 -6.72
N TRP A 34 -5.86 -14.86 -6.59
CA TRP A 34 -6.04 -14.06 -5.38
C TRP A 34 -6.52 -14.93 -4.21
N ASP A 35 -5.77 -14.94 -3.11
CA ASP A 35 -6.19 -15.53 -1.84
C ASP A 35 -6.90 -14.46 -0.98
N PRO A 36 -8.25 -14.49 -0.86
CA PRO A 36 -8.98 -13.48 -0.10
C PRO A 36 -8.74 -13.56 1.41
N ILE A 37 -8.28 -14.72 1.92
CA ILE A 37 -7.99 -14.92 3.34
C ILE A 37 -6.63 -14.31 3.67
N ARG A 38 -5.64 -14.49 2.79
CA ARG A 38 -4.28 -13.97 2.99
C ARG A 38 -4.04 -12.59 2.38
N GLN A 39 -5.01 -12.06 1.64
CA GLN A 39 -4.92 -10.78 0.94
C GLN A 39 -3.65 -10.69 0.07
N GLN A 40 -3.32 -11.78 -0.63
CA GLN A 40 -2.14 -11.86 -1.50
C GLN A 40 -2.39 -12.79 -2.69
N CYS A 41 -1.66 -12.56 -3.78
CA CYS A 41 -1.58 -13.52 -4.88
C CYS A 41 -0.80 -14.76 -4.42
N LYS A 42 -1.40 -15.94 -4.62
CA LYS A 42 -0.77 -17.24 -4.40
C LYS A 42 -0.59 -17.96 -5.73
N ASP A 43 0.48 -18.73 -5.79
CA ASP A 43 0.84 -19.56 -6.94
C ASP A 43 -0.30 -20.52 -7.28
N ILE A 44 -0.63 -20.64 -8.56
CA ILE A 44 -1.58 -21.64 -9.06
C ILE A 44 -0.80 -22.93 -9.29
N ASP A 45 -1.27 -24.05 -8.74
CA ASP A 45 -0.71 -25.36 -9.10
C ASP A 45 -1.22 -25.80 -10.48
N GLU A 46 -0.60 -25.33 -11.56
CA GLU A 46 -1.09 -25.62 -12.92
C GLU A 46 -1.03 -27.11 -13.24
N CYS A 47 -0.08 -27.84 -12.66
CA CYS A 47 0.01 -29.29 -12.81
C CYS A 47 -1.16 -30.02 -12.14
N GLY A 48 -1.72 -29.44 -11.07
CA GLY A 48 -2.89 -29.97 -10.36
C GLY A 48 -4.22 -29.63 -11.03
N ILE A 49 -4.30 -28.51 -11.76
CA ILE A 49 -5.57 -28.03 -12.34
C ILE A 49 -5.71 -28.25 -13.85
N MET A 50 -4.62 -28.33 -14.61
CA MET A 50 -4.68 -28.53 -16.06
C MET A 50 -4.78 -30.02 -16.40
N GLN A 51 -5.65 -30.36 -17.35
CA GLN A 51 -5.86 -31.76 -17.76
C GLN A 51 -4.65 -32.34 -18.51
N GLU A 52 -3.97 -31.54 -19.33
CA GLU A 52 -2.69 -31.86 -20.00
C GLU A 52 -1.82 -30.59 -20.13
N PRO A 53 -1.14 -30.15 -19.05
CA PRO A 53 -0.29 -28.96 -19.09
C PRO A 53 0.91 -29.13 -20.02
N CYS A 54 1.42 -30.36 -20.17
CA CYS A 54 2.60 -30.65 -20.97
C CYS A 54 2.27 -31.53 -22.19
N LYS A 55 2.71 -31.11 -23.37
CA LYS A 55 2.52 -31.86 -24.63
C LYS A 55 3.55 -32.99 -24.77
N GLY A 56 3.30 -33.94 -25.68
CA GLY A 56 4.29 -34.96 -26.06
C GLY A 56 4.62 -35.97 -24.96
N GLY A 57 3.73 -36.15 -23.98
CA GLY A 57 3.90 -37.12 -22.89
C GLY A 57 4.92 -36.70 -21.83
N MET A 58 5.33 -35.44 -21.80
CA MET A 58 6.22 -34.87 -20.78
C MET A 58 5.55 -34.85 -19.38
N LYS A 59 6.37 -34.87 -18.33
CA LYS A 59 5.96 -34.75 -16.92
C LYS A 59 5.89 -33.27 -16.55
N CYS A 60 4.77 -32.85 -15.96
CA CYS A 60 4.60 -31.52 -15.37
C CYS A 60 5.21 -31.47 -13.97
N VAL A 61 5.86 -30.35 -13.63
CA VAL A 61 6.35 -30.01 -12.29
C VAL A 61 5.87 -28.60 -11.97
N ASN A 62 5.08 -28.46 -10.91
CA ASN A 62 4.61 -27.15 -10.47
C ASN A 62 5.79 -26.32 -9.97
N HIS A 63 5.79 -25.03 -10.28
CA HIS A 63 6.84 -24.12 -9.87
C HIS A 63 6.21 -22.77 -9.47
N TYR A 64 6.93 -21.96 -8.71
CA TYR A 64 6.45 -20.61 -8.42
C TYR A 64 6.36 -19.79 -9.72
N GLY A 65 5.16 -19.30 -10.04
CA GLY A 65 4.86 -18.47 -11.21
C GLY A 65 4.75 -19.24 -12.52
N GLY A 66 4.47 -20.55 -12.46
CA GLY A 66 4.21 -21.37 -13.64
C GLY A 66 4.59 -22.84 -13.45
N TYR A 67 4.75 -23.58 -14.54
CA TYR A 67 5.09 -24.99 -14.49
C TYR A 67 6.17 -25.36 -15.50
N LEU A 68 6.87 -26.46 -15.21
CA LEU A 68 7.97 -26.97 -16.02
C LEU A 68 7.61 -28.32 -16.61
N CYS A 69 7.84 -28.48 -17.92
CA CYS A 69 7.62 -29.72 -18.64
C CYS A 69 8.94 -30.46 -18.86
N LEU A 70 9.08 -31.62 -18.22
CA LEU A 70 10.28 -32.45 -18.26
C LEU A 70 10.05 -33.75 -19.04
N PRO A 71 11.08 -34.30 -19.71
CA PRO A 71 11.04 -35.68 -20.18
C PRO A 71 10.70 -36.64 -19.03
N ARG A 72 9.90 -37.68 -19.26
CA ARG A 72 9.60 -38.69 -18.20
C ARG A 72 10.84 -39.39 -17.65
N THR A 73 11.93 -39.37 -18.40
CA THR A 73 13.24 -39.93 -18.02
C THR A 73 14.03 -39.02 -17.07
N ALA A 74 13.64 -37.75 -16.92
CA ALA A 74 14.28 -36.81 -16.02
C ALA A 74 13.89 -37.12 -14.56
N GLN A 75 14.88 -37.11 -13.66
CA GLN A 75 14.66 -37.18 -12.22
C GLN A 75 14.89 -35.81 -11.58
N ILE A 76 14.03 -35.45 -10.63
CA ILE A 76 14.16 -34.25 -9.78
C ILE A 76 14.99 -34.69 -8.56
N LEU A 77 16.15 -34.08 -8.35
CA LEU A 77 16.94 -34.29 -7.14
C LEU A 77 16.54 -33.22 -6.13
N LEU A 78 15.65 -33.59 -5.20
CA LEU A 78 15.26 -32.73 -4.08
C LEU A 78 16.36 -32.81 -3.02
N ASN A 79 17.01 -31.69 -2.71
CA ASN A 79 17.87 -31.61 -1.54
C ASN A 79 16.98 -31.49 -0.29
N ASN A 80 17.20 -32.38 0.67
CA ASN A 80 16.55 -32.34 1.98
C ASN A 80 16.89 -31.03 2.71
N GLY A 81 16.04 -30.01 2.57
CA GLY A 81 15.83 -29.01 3.62
C GLY A 81 16.16 -27.53 3.34
N GLN A 82 16.52 -27.11 2.13
CA GLN A 82 16.55 -25.70 1.74
C GLN A 82 16.12 -25.57 0.27
N GLU A 83 15.42 -24.49 -0.06
CA GLU A 83 14.77 -24.18 -1.35
C GLU A 83 15.47 -24.80 -2.58
N ASP A 84 14.62 -25.37 -3.44
CA ASP A 84 14.93 -26.37 -4.47
C ASP A 84 16.23 -26.08 -5.25
N THR A 85 17.32 -26.73 -4.83
CA THR A 85 18.64 -26.66 -5.48
C THR A 85 19.08 -28.04 -5.95
N VAL A 86 19.30 -28.18 -7.27
CA VAL A 86 19.59 -29.44 -7.98
C VAL A 86 21.11 -29.64 -8.18
N ILE A 87 21.65 -30.86 -7.93
CA ILE A 87 23.08 -31.22 -8.05
C ILE A 87 23.30 -32.28 -9.15
N SER A 88 24.30 -32.10 -10.03
CA SER A 88 24.73 -33.09 -11.02
C SER A 88 25.66 -34.17 -10.44
N GLN A 89 25.44 -35.45 -10.79
CA GLN A 89 26.49 -36.47 -10.78
C GLN A 89 26.46 -37.28 -12.08
N ASN A 90 27.41 -37.01 -12.97
CA ASN A 90 28.28 -38.06 -13.50
C ASN A 90 29.63 -37.46 -13.91
N GLY A 91 30.69 -38.17 -13.55
CA GLY A 91 32.05 -37.66 -13.40
C GLY A 91 32.62 -37.01 -14.66
N GLY A 92 33.14 -35.80 -14.47
CA GLY A 92 33.84 -35.00 -15.48
C GLY A 92 33.93 -33.55 -15.03
N SER A 93 34.82 -33.29 -14.06
CA SER A 93 35.35 -31.98 -13.62
C SER A 93 34.63 -30.68 -14.06
N GLN A 94 33.93 -30.09 -13.08
CA GLN A 94 33.57 -28.68 -12.85
C GLN A 94 33.85 -27.63 -13.94
N GLN A 95 32.81 -26.88 -14.32
CA GLN A 95 32.75 -25.45 -14.00
C GLN A 95 31.29 -24.97 -13.89
N SER A 96 31.03 -24.27 -12.80
CA SER A 96 29.73 -23.79 -12.35
C SER A 96 29.40 -22.46 -13.04
N THR A 97 28.26 -22.39 -13.72
CA THR A 97 27.47 -21.15 -13.89
C THR A 97 25.99 -21.52 -14.05
N GLY A 98 25.25 -21.43 -12.94
CA GLY A 98 23.80 -21.19 -12.89
C GLY A 98 22.88 -21.81 -13.95
N GLN A 99 22.84 -23.14 -14.07
CA GLN A 99 21.85 -23.84 -14.88
C GLN A 99 21.19 -24.95 -14.05
N ASN A 100 19.86 -25.02 -14.02
CA ASN A 100 19.11 -26.27 -13.77
C ASN A 100 19.55 -27.29 -14.82
N VAL A 101 20.40 -28.22 -14.41
CA VAL A 101 20.90 -29.28 -15.28
C VAL A 101 19.94 -30.47 -15.19
N TYR A 102 19.23 -30.76 -16.27
CA TYR A 102 18.48 -31.99 -16.44
C TYR A 102 19.43 -33.11 -16.88
N VAL A 103 19.40 -34.26 -16.19
CA VAL A 103 20.18 -35.44 -16.59
C VAL A 103 19.23 -36.47 -17.20
N GLU A 104 19.38 -36.72 -18.50
CA GLU A 104 18.74 -37.88 -19.12
C GLU A 104 19.47 -39.16 -18.66
N ARG A 105 18.75 -40.11 -18.06
CA ARG A 105 19.26 -41.49 -17.96
C ARG A 105 19.14 -42.17 -19.33
N THR A 106 20.11 -41.97 -20.21
CA THR A 106 20.31 -42.88 -21.33
C THR A 106 21.34 -43.92 -20.93
N ASN A 107 20.90 -45.09 -20.47
CA ASN A 107 21.74 -46.30 -20.41
C ASN A 107 21.98 -46.92 -21.81
N SER A 108 21.69 -46.17 -22.88
CA SER A 108 21.80 -46.61 -24.26
C SER A 108 22.62 -45.58 -25.00
N ALA A 109 23.61 -46.04 -25.76
CA ALA A 109 24.32 -45.22 -26.73
C ALA A 109 23.32 -44.41 -27.59
N PRO A 110 23.67 -43.18 -28.01
CA PRO A 110 22.77 -42.36 -28.82
C PRO A 110 22.45 -43.10 -30.12
N ASP A 111 21.18 -43.47 -30.29
CA ASP A 111 20.62 -44.00 -31.53
C ASP A 111 20.41 -42.82 -32.49
N PRO A 112 21.12 -42.75 -33.64
CA PRO A 112 21.02 -41.62 -34.57
C PRO A 112 19.67 -41.55 -35.32
N ALA A 113 18.73 -42.49 -35.11
CA ALA A 113 17.48 -42.58 -35.87
C ALA A 113 16.19 -42.43 -35.03
N ARG A 114 16.26 -42.23 -33.71
CA ARG A 114 15.09 -41.70 -32.98
C ARG A 114 15.13 -40.19 -33.06
N ASN A 115 14.08 -39.60 -33.61
CA ASN A 115 13.68 -38.25 -33.22
C ASN A 115 13.54 -38.26 -31.68
N LEU A 116 14.62 -37.88 -30.97
CA LEU A 116 14.52 -37.39 -29.61
C LEU A 116 13.42 -36.33 -29.62
N PRO A 117 12.54 -36.25 -28.61
CA PRO A 117 11.76 -35.04 -28.43
C PRO A 117 12.78 -33.91 -28.33
N SER A 118 12.83 -33.11 -29.38
CA SER A 118 13.71 -31.98 -29.52
C SER A 118 13.49 -31.08 -28.31
N THR A 119 14.54 -30.90 -27.52
CA THR A 119 14.71 -29.89 -26.45
C THR A 119 13.78 -29.98 -25.25
N VAL A 120 14.36 -29.95 -24.05
CA VAL A 120 13.68 -29.53 -22.82
C VAL A 120 12.92 -28.24 -23.10
N GLN A 121 11.64 -28.16 -22.73
CA GLN A 121 10.94 -26.89 -22.77
C GLN A 121 11.53 -26.04 -21.64
N LEU A 122 12.36 -25.06 -22.02
CA LEU A 122 12.98 -24.10 -21.12
C LEU A 122 11.90 -23.54 -20.19
N MET A 123 12.21 -23.42 -18.91
CA MET A 123 11.29 -22.88 -17.92
C MET A 123 10.70 -21.56 -18.41
N GLN A 124 9.39 -21.52 -18.55
CA GLN A 124 8.64 -20.35 -19.00
C GLN A 124 8.08 -19.69 -17.75
N CYS A 125 8.71 -18.59 -17.33
CA CYS A 125 8.14 -17.78 -16.27
C CYS A 125 6.89 -17.06 -16.78
N ALA A 126 5.91 -16.89 -15.91
CA ALA A 126 4.78 -16.00 -16.14
C ALA A 126 5.25 -14.58 -16.48
N SER A 127 4.36 -13.81 -17.12
CA SER A 127 4.58 -12.37 -17.35
C SER A 127 4.84 -11.67 -16.00
N GLY A 128 5.86 -10.80 -15.96
CA GLY A 128 6.31 -10.13 -14.73
C GLY A 128 7.36 -10.90 -13.92
N TYR A 129 7.85 -12.04 -14.42
CA TYR A 129 8.89 -12.83 -13.76
C TYR A 129 10.08 -13.07 -14.70
N GLU A 130 11.29 -13.10 -14.12
CA GLU A 130 12.54 -13.44 -14.81
C GLU A 130 13.25 -14.64 -14.17
N LEU A 131 14.09 -15.31 -14.95
CA LEU A 131 14.90 -16.41 -14.44
C LEU A 131 16.11 -15.87 -13.69
N ASN A 132 16.24 -16.24 -12.42
CA ASN A 132 17.45 -15.96 -11.66
C ASN A 132 18.58 -16.98 -11.97
N ALA A 133 19.75 -16.78 -11.37
CA ALA A 133 20.92 -17.63 -11.58
C ALA A 133 20.74 -19.09 -11.11
N GLN A 134 19.68 -19.38 -10.35
CA GLN A 134 19.32 -20.72 -9.90
C GLN A 134 18.27 -21.35 -10.81
N ASN A 135 17.93 -20.70 -11.93
CA ASN A 135 16.77 -21.05 -12.75
C ASN A 135 15.56 -21.22 -11.83
N MET A 136 15.14 -20.14 -11.19
CA MET A 136 13.84 -20.00 -10.56
C MET A 136 13.20 -18.72 -11.09
N CYS A 137 11.88 -18.74 -11.28
CA CYS A 137 11.14 -17.54 -11.63
C CYS A 137 11.09 -16.61 -10.41
N GLN A 138 11.77 -15.48 -10.55
CA GLN A 138 11.79 -14.41 -9.58
C GLN A 138 10.99 -13.23 -10.13
N ASP A 139 10.24 -12.61 -9.24
CA ASP A 139 9.49 -11.39 -9.51
C ASP A 139 10.40 -10.30 -10.06
N ILE A 140 10.01 -9.69 -11.18
CA ILE A 140 10.70 -8.50 -11.72
C ILE A 140 10.20 -7.31 -10.93
N ASP A 141 11.06 -6.65 -10.18
CA ASP A 141 10.69 -5.38 -9.55
C ASP A 141 10.71 -4.26 -10.60
N GLU A 142 9.54 -3.95 -11.20
CA GLU A 142 9.47 -2.94 -12.25
C GLU A 142 9.78 -1.53 -11.72
N CYS A 143 9.58 -1.31 -10.41
CA CYS A 143 9.89 -0.06 -9.72
C CYS A 143 11.40 0.16 -9.57
N LEU A 144 12.16 -0.90 -9.26
CA LEU A 144 13.61 -0.84 -9.19
C LEU A 144 14.27 -0.85 -10.56
N THR A 145 13.71 -1.60 -11.52
CA THR A 145 14.25 -1.69 -12.88
C THR A 145 13.86 -0.50 -13.75
N GLY A 146 12.86 0.29 -13.34
CA GLY A 146 12.39 1.46 -14.08
C GLY A 146 11.61 1.11 -15.35
N THR A 147 11.08 -0.12 -15.43
CA THR A 147 10.30 -0.61 -16.58
C THR A 147 8.81 -0.33 -16.45
N HIS A 148 8.36 0.19 -15.30
CA HIS A 148 7.00 0.62 -15.06
C HIS A 148 6.57 1.78 -15.97
N ASN A 149 5.25 1.93 -16.16
CA ASN A 149 4.66 3.04 -16.90
C ASN A 149 3.97 4.09 -16.00
N CYS A 150 4.28 4.10 -14.70
CA CYS A 150 3.77 5.11 -13.77
C CYS A 150 4.12 6.53 -14.22
N ARG A 151 3.20 7.45 -13.98
CA ARG A 151 3.44 8.87 -14.25
C ARG A 151 4.39 9.48 -13.23
N PRO A 152 5.03 10.62 -13.55
CA PRO A 152 5.93 11.31 -12.62
C PRO A 152 5.27 11.77 -11.30
N ASP A 153 3.95 11.96 -11.30
CA ASP A 153 3.15 12.34 -10.14
C ASP A 153 2.63 11.14 -9.32
N GLN A 154 3.04 9.93 -9.66
CA GLN A 154 2.65 8.68 -9.01
C GLN A 154 3.84 8.00 -8.35
N VAL A 155 3.53 7.19 -7.33
CA VAL A 155 4.48 6.30 -6.66
C VAL A 155 4.31 4.90 -7.21
N CYS A 156 5.40 4.32 -7.72
CA CYS A 156 5.44 2.91 -8.11
C CYS A 156 5.55 2.03 -6.86
N THR A 157 4.71 1.01 -6.76
CA THR A 157 4.79 -0.03 -5.73
C THR A 157 4.89 -1.39 -6.40
N ASN A 158 5.96 -2.13 -6.13
CA ASN A 158 6.15 -3.46 -6.68
C ASN A 158 5.12 -4.43 -6.08
N MET A 159 4.58 -5.30 -6.92
CA MET A 159 3.62 -6.34 -6.57
C MET A 159 4.10 -7.67 -7.15
N ARG A 160 3.60 -8.79 -6.64
CA ARG A 160 3.98 -10.08 -7.22
C ARG A 160 3.43 -10.20 -8.64
N GLY A 161 4.35 -10.32 -9.60
CA GLY A 161 4.16 -10.44 -11.02
C GLY A 161 3.82 -9.14 -11.74
N SER A 162 3.79 -8.00 -11.05
CA SER A 162 3.33 -6.74 -11.63
C SER A 162 3.73 -5.55 -10.74
N PHE A 163 3.28 -4.36 -11.10
CA PHE A 163 3.42 -3.17 -10.28
C PHE A 163 2.10 -2.41 -10.22
N SER A 164 1.99 -1.51 -9.25
CA SER A 164 0.90 -0.55 -9.16
C SER A 164 1.42 0.88 -9.10
N CYS A 165 0.70 1.78 -9.77
CA CYS A 165 0.99 3.20 -9.78
C CYS A 165 -0.07 3.92 -8.95
N LEU A 166 0.33 4.35 -7.76
CA LEU A 166 -0.58 4.94 -6.77
C LEU A 166 -0.32 6.43 -6.62
N CYS A 167 -1.35 7.19 -6.29
CA CYS A 167 -1.15 8.57 -5.88
C CYS A 167 -0.44 8.63 -4.53
N PRO A 168 0.45 9.62 -4.32
CA PRO A 168 1.04 9.86 -3.02
C PRO A 168 -0.03 10.05 -1.93
N ARG A 169 0.34 9.83 -0.67
CA ARG A 169 -0.56 10.12 0.46
C ARG A 169 -1.01 11.59 0.42
N GLY A 170 -2.31 11.81 0.65
CA GLY A 170 -2.94 13.14 0.56
C GLY A 170 -3.37 13.53 -0.87
N TYR A 171 -3.24 12.62 -1.85
CA TYR A 171 -3.68 12.84 -3.22
C TYR A 171 -4.71 11.78 -3.63
N GLN A 172 -5.63 12.17 -4.50
CA GLN A 172 -6.60 11.27 -5.11
C GLN A 172 -6.42 11.22 -6.63
N LYS A 173 -6.71 10.06 -7.22
CA LYS A 173 -6.65 9.88 -8.67
C LYS A 173 -7.87 10.54 -9.32
N ARG A 174 -7.64 11.48 -10.23
CA ARG A 174 -8.68 12.09 -11.07
C ARG A 174 -8.30 11.96 -12.54
N GLY A 175 -8.92 11.00 -13.22
CA GLY A 175 -8.45 10.55 -14.52
C GLY A 175 -7.08 9.89 -14.36
N GLU A 176 -6.08 10.35 -15.11
CA GLU A 176 -4.72 9.83 -15.03
C GLU A 176 -3.83 10.60 -14.05
N GLN A 177 -4.27 11.72 -13.48
CA GLN A 177 -3.44 12.59 -12.64
C GLN A 177 -3.75 12.41 -11.16
N CYS A 178 -2.74 12.65 -10.33
CA CYS A 178 -2.88 12.76 -8.89
C CYS A 178 -3.14 14.22 -8.52
N ILE A 179 -4.32 14.46 -7.95
CA ILE A 179 -4.70 15.79 -7.47
C ILE A 179 -4.72 15.80 -5.95
N ASP A 180 -4.31 16.93 -5.39
CA ASP A 180 -4.35 17.17 -3.95
C ASP A 180 -5.77 16.98 -3.42
N ILE A 181 -5.90 16.31 -2.27
CA ILE A 181 -7.16 16.20 -1.54
C ILE A 181 -7.24 17.43 -0.65
N ASP A 182 -8.25 18.27 -0.86
CA ASP A 182 -8.51 19.38 0.06
C ASP A 182 -9.20 18.85 1.32
N GLU A 183 -8.42 18.48 2.34
CA GLU A 183 -8.97 17.92 3.57
C GLU A 183 -9.86 18.92 4.32
N CYS A 184 -9.64 20.23 4.13
CA CYS A 184 -10.46 21.29 4.72
C CYS A 184 -11.85 21.40 4.07
N SER A 185 -12.00 20.97 2.82
CA SER A 185 -13.29 20.93 2.11
C SER A 185 -14.08 19.66 2.42
N VAL A 186 -13.41 18.58 2.85
CA VAL A 186 -14.04 17.28 3.13
C VAL A 186 -14.62 17.23 4.55
N SER A 187 -13.93 17.78 5.56
CA SER A 187 -14.46 17.83 6.92
C SER A 187 -13.82 18.91 7.81
N SER A 188 -14.48 19.27 8.91
CA SER A 188 -13.96 20.22 9.90
C SER A 188 -13.08 19.54 10.94
N PHE A 189 -11.85 19.18 10.57
CA PHE A 189 -10.87 18.53 11.47
C PHE A 189 -10.28 19.48 12.53
N CYS A 190 -10.30 20.79 12.28
CA CYS A 190 -9.67 21.81 13.11
C CYS A 190 -10.67 22.48 14.06
N HIS A 191 -10.23 22.84 15.28
CA HIS A 191 -11.05 23.62 16.21
C HIS A 191 -11.33 25.04 15.67
N HIS A 192 -10.30 25.70 15.12
CA HIS A 192 -10.41 27.02 14.51
C HIS A 192 -10.29 26.90 12.98
N ARG A 193 -9.22 27.43 12.38
CA ARG A 193 -9.06 27.52 10.94
C ARG A 193 -8.31 26.30 10.39
N CYS A 194 -8.83 25.68 9.36
CA CYS A 194 -8.10 24.69 8.56
C CYS A 194 -7.37 25.36 7.40
N VAL A 195 -6.15 24.92 7.12
CA VAL A 195 -5.34 25.39 5.99
C VAL A 195 -4.89 24.19 5.17
N ASN A 196 -5.40 24.09 3.94
CA ASN A 196 -5.01 23.05 3.01
C ASN A 196 -3.60 23.30 2.46
N THR A 197 -2.84 22.23 2.29
CA THR A 197 -1.48 22.25 1.71
C THR A 197 -1.32 21.08 0.75
N LEU A 198 -0.28 21.09 -0.09
CA LEU A 198 -0.06 19.98 -1.01
C LEU A 198 0.30 18.69 -0.26
N GLY A 199 -0.59 17.69 -0.31
CA GLY A 199 -0.48 16.38 0.30
C GLY A 199 -0.85 16.31 1.79
N SER A 200 -1.36 17.40 2.37
CA SER A 200 -1.75 17.46 3.78
C SER A 200 -2.51 18.73 4.13
N TYR A 201 -2.78 18.94 5.41
CA TYR A 201 -3.36 20.16 5.95
C TYR A 201 -2.77 20.45 7.33
N TYR A 202 -2.99 21.68 7.83
CA TYR A 202 -2.72 21.99 9.22
C TYR A 202 -3.79 22.92 9.80
N CYS A 203 -3.92 22.85 11.12
CA CYS A 203 -4.83 23.71 11.86
C CYS A 203 -4.11 24.97 12.34
N GLN A 204 -4.77 26.10 12.20
CA GLN A 204 -4.31 27.40 12.65
C GLN A 204 -5.28 27.96 13.68
N CYS A 205 -4.72 28.43 14.80
CA CYS A 205 -5.48 29.06 15.86
C CYS A 205 -5.67 30.56 15.61
N ASN A 206 -6.84 31.08 16.00
CA ASN A 206 -7.11 32.51 16.07
C ASN A 206 -6.14 33.20 17.06
N PRO A 207 -5.91 34.52 16.95
CA PRO A 207 -5.11 35.27 17.92
C PRO A 207 -5.60 35.06 19.37
N GLY A 208 -4.65 34.98 20.32
CA GLY A 208 -4.94 34.67 21.73
C GLY A 208 -5.04 33.17 22.03
N PHE A 209 -4.78 32.30 21.05
CA PHE A 209 -4.79 30.85 21.23
C PHE A 209 -3.53 30.21 20.67
N GLN A 210 -3.13 29.08 21.24
CA GLN A 210 -2.05 28.24 20.77
C GLN A 210 -2.53 26.85 20.37
N LEU A 211 -1.84 26.24 19.42
CA LEU A 211 -2.15 24.89 18.96
C LEU A 211 -1.70 23.87 20.01
N ALA A 212 -2.61 22.99 20.43
CA ALA A 212 -2.31 21.92 21.37
C ALA A 212 -1.44 20.83 20.73
N SER A 213 -0.88 19.94 21.56
CA SER A 213 -0.01 18.84 21.12
C SER A 213 -0.68 17.84 20.16
N ASN A 214 -2.00 17.82 20.10
CA ASN A 214 -2.75 17.02 19.14
C ASN A 214 -2.83 17.64 17.75
N ASN A 215 -2.31 18.85 17.53
CA ASN A 215 -2.33 19.60 16.26
C ASN A 215 -3.73 19.95 15.71
N TYR A 216 -4.80 19.73 16.48
CA TYR A 216 -6.19 20.01 16.04
C TYR A 216 -6.89 21.03 16.93
N THR A 217 -6.63 20.98 18.23
CA THR A 217 -7.32 21.80 19.22
C THR A 217 -6.55 23.08 19.48
N CYS A 218 -7.27 24.20 19.47
CA CYS A 218 -6.76 25.47 19.92
C CYS A 218 -7.11 25.68 21.40
N VAL A 219 -6.10 25.94 22.22
CA VAL A 219 -6.25 26.25 23.64
C VAL A 219 -5.89 27.70 23.87
N ASP A 220 -6.56 28.30 24.83
CA ASP A 220 -6.31 29.67 25.26
C ASP A 220 -4.83 29.85 25.63
N LEU A 221 -4.22 30.93 25.13
CA LEU A 221 -2.86 31.29 25.49
C LEU A 221 -2.93 32.18 26.72
N ASP A 222 -2.51 31.67 27.88
CA ASP A 222 -2.44 32.49 29.09
C ASP A 222 -1.27 33.49 28.99
N GLU A 223 -1.57 34.71 28.53
CA GLU A 223 -0.55 35.74 28.38
C GLU A 223 -0.02 36.22 29.73
N CYS A 224 -0.82 36.15 30.79
CA CYS A 224 -0.41 36.52 32.14
C CYS A 224 0.70 35.59 32.67
N SER A 225 0.59 34.29 32.38
CA SER A 225 1.60 33.30 32.73
C SER A 225 2.80 33.31 31.78
N THR A 226 2.59 33.65 30.50
CA THR A 226 3.62 33.47 29.46
C THR A 226 4.50 34.70 29.26
N SER A 227 3.89 35.89 29.16
CA SER A 227 4.61 37.15 28.88
C SER A 227 4.45 38.19 29.98
N SER A 228 3.47 38.03 30.87
CA SER A 228 3.12 38.96 31.94
C SER A 228 3.09 40.42 31.44
N PRO A 229 2.21 40.73 30.46
CA PRO A 229 2.29 41.97 29.71
C PRO A 229 1.94 43.21 30.53
N CYS A 230 1.12 43.07 31.58
CA CYS A 230 0.60 44.18 32.38
C CYS A 230 1.67 44.79 33.31
N ALA A 231 1.63 46.11 33.49
CA ALA A 231 2.49 46.80 34.46
C ALA A 231 2.19 46.42 35.93
N GLN A 232 0.95 46.00 36.21
CA GLN A 232 0.47 45.63 37.55
C GLN A 232 -0.30 44.30 37.49
N GLU A 233 -1.58 44.27 37.87
CA GLU A 233 -2.36 43.01 37.93
C GLU A 233 -2.80 42.57 36.52
N CYS A 234 -2.61 41.28 36.22
CA CYS A 234 -3.01 40.66 34.96
C CYS A 234 -4.06 39.58 35.23
N TYR A 235 -5.14 39.58 34.45
CA TYR A 235 -6.15 38.52 34.47
C TYR A 235 -6.30 37.92 33.08
N ASN A 236 -6.09 36.61 33.00
CA ASN A 236 -6.27 35.86 31.77
C ASN A 236 -7.76 35.74 31.43
N MET A 237 -8.08 35.91 30.14
CA MET A 237 -9.43 35.78 29.59
C MET A 237 -9.36 34.88 28.35
N ILE A 238 -10.48 34.30 27.93
CA ILE A 238 -10.46 33.45 26.73
C ILE A 238 -10.15 34.32 25.49
N GLY A 239 -9.02 34.05 24.84
CA GLY A 239 -8.51 34.71 23.64
C GLY A 239 -7.84 36.07 23.87
N SER A 240 -7.59 36.47 25.12
CA SER A 240 -6.98 37.77 25.47
C SER A 240 -6.66 37.83 26.97
N TYR A 241 -6.05 38.91 27.42
CA TYR A 241 -5.94 39.26 28.84
C TYR A 241 -6.53 40.65 29.12
N ILE A 242 -6.76 40.95 30.40
CA ILE A 242 -7.04 42.31 30.87
C ILE A 242 -6.05 42.71 31.97
N CYS A 243 -5.65 43.98 31.96
CA CYS A 243 -4.81 44.58 33.00
C CYS A 243 -5.64 45.41 33.96
N GLN A 244 -5.32 45.35 35.25
CA GLN A 244 -5.93 46.17 36.28
C GLN A 244 -4.86 46.88 37.11
N CYS A 245 -5.15 48.13 37.44
CA CYS A 245 -4.27 48.95 38.26
C CYS A 245 -4.72 48.91 39.73
N SER A 246 -3.75 48.85 40.63
CA SER A 246 -3.92 49.02 42.06
C SER A 246 -4.47 50.42 42.40
N PRO A 247 -5.11 50.61 43.56
CA PRO A 247 -5.66 51.89 43.98
C PRO A 247 -4.64 53.04 43.91
N GLY A 248 -5.04 54.19 43.38
CA GLY A 248 -4.16 55.35 43.16
C GLY A 248 -3.63 55.47 41.73
N TYR A 249 -3.94 54.53 40.84
CA TYR A 249 -3.52 54.51 39.44
C TYR A 249 -4.73 54.35 38.49
N GLU A 250 -4.63 54.92 37.29
CA GLU A 250 -5.55 54.70 36.17
C GLU A 250 -4.87 53.94 35.03
N LEU A 251 -5.63 53.11 34.33
CA LEU A 251 -5.13 52.36 33.18
C LEU A 251 -4.88 53.33 32.01
N SER A 252 -3.67 53.31 31.48
CA SER A 252 -3.27 54.15 30.35
C SER A 252 -3.98 53.74 29.05
N ARG A 253 -3.82 54.55 28.00
CA ARG A 253 -4.47 54.34 26.69
C ARG A 253 -4.02 53.07 25.98
N ASP A 254 -2.82 52.60 26.27
CA ASP A 254 -2.30 51.33 25.74
C ASP A 254 -2.93 50.09 26.40
N ARG A 255 -3.73 50.28 27.46
CA ARG A 255 -4.39 49.23 28.26
C ARG A 255 -3.43 48.27 28.98
N VAL A 256 -2.18 48.66 29.11
CA VAL A 256 -1.12 47.83 29.68
C VAL A 256 -0.42 48.53 30.84
N ASN A 257 -0.19 49.84 30.73
CA ASN A 257 0.47 50.64 31.74
C ASN A 257 -0.50 51.29 32.72
N CYS A 258 -0.02 51.59 33.92
CA CYS A 258 -0.77 52.25 34.98
C CYS A 258 -0.13 53.60 35.33
N GLU A 259 -0.90 54.68 35.19
CA GLU A 259 -0.46 56.05 35.47
C GLU A 259 -1.04 56.53 36.79
N VAL A 260 -0.29 57.31 37.57
CA VAL A 260 -0.79 57.82 38.86
C VAL A 260 -2.00 58.69 38.58
N LEU A 261 -3.08 58.48 39.35
CA LEU A 261 -4.23 59.37 39.36
C LEU A 261 -3.72 60.78 39.69
N SER A 262 -3.60 61.63 38.69
CA SER A 262 -3.21 63.01 38.92
C SER A 262 -4.33 63.65 39.73
N TYR A 263 -4.10 63.80 41.04
CA TYR A 263 -4.89 64.71 41.85
C TYR A 263 -4.78 66.07 41.17
N ARG A 264 -5.79 66.44 40.38
CA ARG A 264 -5.95 67.81 39.91
C ARG A 264 -6.09 68.64 41.19
N HIS A 265 -4.97 69.16 41.67
CA HIS A 265 -4.95 70.26 42.61
C HIS A 265 -5.78 71.39 41.98
N ARG A 266 -7.02 71.51 42.44
CA ARG A 266 -7.83 72.71 42.30
C ARG A 266 -7.84 73.39 43.66
#